data_AF-A0A7V8YVA9-F1
#
_entry.id   AF-A0A7V8YVA9-F1
#
_cell.length_a   1.000
_cell.length_b   1.000
_cell.length_c   1.000
_cell.angle_alpha   90.00
_cell.angle_beta   90.00
_cell.angle_gamma   90.00
#
_symmetry.space_group_name_H-M   'P 1'
#
loop_
_entity.id
_entity.type
_entity.pdbx_description
1 polymer ?
#
loop_
_entity_poly.entity_id
_entity_poly.type
_entity_poly.pdbx_seq_one_letter_code
_entity_poly.pdbx_strand_id
1 'polypeptide(L)'
;KLREAGIPAMGNVVDNDPLTAVRDAIAQEDPDELIVSTHPESKSGWRRRNLLDEIRKAAGERPVEHVTSDVATRTGAENVLVLANETVLGEPLLDRIREKARQSDRVSFLIVCPQSDPQRGDHPDAERRLRSALARLRAEEIDAHGQVAHPDPFTAAMHAVRDERVDSIVVSTFPDQRGSSWLRRDLISRLQSETNVPVEHVVVQPEQVKA
;
A
#
# COMPACT_ATOMS: atom_id res chain seq x y z
N LYS A 1 17.50 -12.88 4.23
CA LYS A 1 17.24 -13.64 5.47
C LYS A 1 16.74 -15.07 5.22
N LEU A 2 15.65 -15.36 4.50
CA LEU A 2 15.21 -16.76 4.27
C LEU A 2 16.21 -17.59 3.42
N ARG A 3 16.64 -17.04 2.27
CA ARG A 3 17.65 -17.69 1.41
C ARG A 3 19.01 -17.86 2.09
N GLU A 4 19.41 -16.89 2.91
CA GLU A 4 20.65 -16.94 3.71
C GLU A 4 20.57 -17.99 4.82
N ALA A 5 19.37 -18.28 5.32
CA ALA A 5 19.11 -19.34 6.28
C ALA A 5 18.94 -20.72 5.63
N GLY A 6 19.13 -20.85 4.31
CA GLY A 6 18.95 -22.10 3.57
C GLY A 6 17.50 -22.55 3.43
N ILE A 7 16.54 -21.67 3.71
CA ILE A 7 15.11 -21.97 3.59
C ILE A 7 14.67 -21.71 2.15
N PRO A 8 14.22 -22.73 1.40
CA PRO A 8 13.65 -22.53 0.08
C PRO A 8 12.35 -21.73 0.23
N ALA A 9 12.28 -20.59 -0.46
CA ALA A 9 11.14 -19.70 -0.41
C ALA A 9 10.82 -19.21 -1.81
N MET A 10 9.53 -19.25 -2.16
CA MET A 10 8.97 -18.66 -3.36
C MET A 10 8.00 -17.55 -2.93
N GLY A 11 7.94 -16.48 -3.71
CA GLY A 11 7.10 -15.32 -3.41
C GLY A 11 6.36 -14.88 -4.65
N ASN A 12 5.04 -14.85 -4.55
CA ASN A 12 4.15 -14.42 -5.62
C ASN A 12 3.48 -13.11 -5.22
N VAL A 13 3.37 -12.17 -6.16
CA VAL A 13 2.50 -11.00 -6.02
C VAL A 13 1.16 -11.39 -6.62
N VAL A 14 0.10 -11.27 -5.82
CA VAL A 14 -1.26 -11.71 -6.16
C VAL A 14 -2.21 -10.52 -6.10
N ASP A 15 -3.44 -10.71 -6.58
CA ASP A 15 -4.49 -9.67 -6.58
C ASP A 15 -4.76 -9.12 -5.16
N ASN A 16 -5.37 -7.95 -5.09
CA ASN A 16 -5.56 -7.17 -3.87
C ASN A 16 -6.63 -7.73 -2.92
N ASP A 17 -7.44 -8.71 -3.33
CA ASP A 17 -8.38 -9.39 -2.44
C ASP A 17 -7.69 -10.58 -1.73
N PRO A 18 -7.43 -10.48 -0.42
CA PRO A 18 -6.64 -11.49 0.28
C PRO A 18 -7.31 -12.86 0.34
N LEU A 19 -8.66 -12.91 0.37
CA LEU A 19 -9.39 -14.16 0.45
C LEU A 19 -9.32 -14.93 -0.88
N THR A 20 -9.42 -14.21 -2.00
CA THR A 20 -9.21 -14.76 -3.34
C THR A 20 -7.78 -15.27 -3.49
N ALA A 21 -6.79 -14.46 -3.11
CA ALA A 21 -5.39 -14.86 -3.11
C ALA A 21 -5.11 -16.16 -2.31
N VAL A 22 -5.70 -16.28 -1.12
CA VAL A 22 -5.57 -17.49 -0.30
C VAL A 22 -6.21 -18.70 -0.97
N ARG A 23 -7.41 -18.54 -1.56
CA ARG A 23 -8.09 -19.65 -2.26
C ARG A 23 -7.29 -20.13 -3.47
N ASP A 24 -6.73 -19.20 -4.23
CA ASP A 24 -5.91 -19.53 -5.40
C ASP A 24 -4.62 -20.24 -4.99
N ALA A 25 -3.95 -19.76 -3.94
CA ALA A 25 -2.76 -20.41 -3.40
C ALA A 25 -3.05 -21.83 -2.89
N ILE A 26 -4.17 -22.03 -2.20
CA ILE A 26 -4.61 -23.37 -1.77
C ILE A 26 -4.83 -24.28 -2.98
N ALA A 27 -5.47 -23.78 -4.03
CA ALA A 27 -5.79 -24.57 -5.22
C ALA A 27 -4.55 -24.91 -6.06
N GLN A 28 -3.54 -24.05 -6.09
CA GLN A 28 -2.34 -24.21 -6.91
C GLN A 28 -1.24 -25.00 -6.21
N GLU A 29 -1.01 -24.72 -4.92
CA GLU A 29 0.16 -25.21 -4.19
C GLU A 29 -0.20 -26.34 -3.19
N ASP A 30 -1.49 -26.53 -2.88
CA ASP A 30 -1.98 -27.51 -1.89
C ASP A 30 -1.16 -27.53 -0.59
N PRO A 31 -1.05 -26.39 0.13
CA PRO A 31 -0.16 -26.30 1.29
C PRO A 31 -0.68 -27.14 2.46
N ASP A 32 0.25 -27.69 3.25
CA ASP A 32 -0.09 -28.42 4.49
C ASP A 32 -0.55 -27.48 5.62
N GLU A 33 -0.07 -26.24 5.64
CA GLU A 33 -0.33 -25.23 6.66
C GLU A 33 -0.37 -23.81 6.06
N LEU A 34 -1.18 -22.95 6.65
CA LEU A 34 -1.22 -21.53 6.32
C LEU A 34 -0.72 -20.68 7.49
N ILE A 35 0.31 -19.88 7.24
CA ILE A 35 0.74 -18.84 8.17
C ILE A 35 0.26 -17.49 7.63
N VAL A 36 -0.72 -16.90 8.30
CA VAL A 36 -1.23 -15.57 7.98
C VAL A 36 -0.54 -14.56 8.88
N SER A 37 0.21 -13.64 8.30
CA SER A 37 0.79 -12.52 9.05
C SER A 37 -0.04 -11.27 8.83
N THR A 38 -0.55 -10.65 9.90
CA THR A 38 -1.19 -9.33 9.80
C THR A 38 -0.57 -8.32 10.77
N HIS A 39 -0.79 -7.04 10.49
CA HIS A 39 -0.52 -6.00 11.47
C HIS A 39 -1.45 -6.13 12.70
N PRO A 40 -1.07 -5.57 13.86
CA PRO A 40 -1.93 -5.49 15.05
C PRO A 40 -3.28 -4.83 14.72
N GLU A 41 -4.29 -5.08 15.56
CA GLU A 41 -5.67 -4.55 15.37
C GLU A 41 -5.76 -3.04 15.22
N SER A 42 -4.83 -2.31 15.84
CA SER A 42 -4.73 -0.87 15.68
C SER A 42 -4.44 -0.48 14.24
N LYS A 43 -3.73 -1.31 13.46
CA LYS A 43 -3.29 -1.00 12.08
C LYS A 43 -4.03 -1.77 10.99
N SER A 44 -4.59 -2.96 11.25
CA SER A 44 -5.24 -3.77 10.21
C SER A 44 -6.77 -3.62 10.18
N GLY A 45 -7.32 -3.21 9.04
CA GLY A 45 -8.75 -3.21 8.75
C GLY A 45 -9.33 -4.61 8.50
N TRP A 46 -8.50 -5.58 8.14
CA TRP A 46 -8.90 -6.96 7.88
C TRP A 46 -9.50 -7.68 9.08
N ARG A 47 -9.00 -7.40 10.30
CA ARG A 47 -9.59 -7.94 11.54
C ARG A 47 -10.98 -7.38 11.83
N ARG A 48 -11.28 -6.15 11.39
CA ARG A 48 -12.65 -5.58 11.48
C ARG A 48 -13.64 -6.27 10.53
N ARG A 49 -13.17 -7.08 9.58
CA ARG A 49 -13.98 -7.73 8.53
C ARG A 49 -14.05 -9.26 8.64
N ASN A 50 -13.65 -9.85 9.77
CA ASN A 50 -13.62 -11.31 9.97
C ASN A 50 -12.81 -12.09 8.91
N LEU A 51 -11.83 -11.45 8.26
CA LEU A 51 -11.06 -12.08 7.18
C LEU A 51 -10.37 -13.37 7.64
N LEU A 52 -9.84 -13.39 8.86
CA LEU A 52 -9.19 -14.59 9.42
C LEU A 52 -10.16 -15.77 9.56
N ASP A 53 -11.41 -15.51 9.90
CA ASP A 53 -12.42 -16.56 10.00
C ASP A 53 -12.80 -17.07 8.60
N GLU A 54 -12.88 -16.19 7.61
CA GLU A 54 -13.11 -16.59 6.21
C GLU A 54 -11.92 -17.37 5.64
N ILE A 55 -10.68 -17.00 5.98
CA ILE A 55 -9.48 -17.75 5.61
C ILE A 55 -9.50 -19.14 6.26
N ARG A 56 -9.83 -19.24 7.55
CA ARG A 56 -9.97 -20.54 8.25
C ARG A 56 -11.02 -21.42 7.58
N LYS A 57 -12.17 -20.85 7.18
CA LYS A 57 -13.19 -21.59 6.42
C LYS A 57 -12.66 -22.08 5.07
N ALA A 58 -11.90 -21.25 4.35
CA ALA A 58 -11.31 -21.62 3.07
C ALA A 58 -10.20 -22.68 3.20
N ALA A 59 -9.43 -22.66 4.30
CA ALA A 59 -8.37 -23.62 4.59
C ALA A 59 -8.88 -25.04 4.88
N GLY A 60 -10.13 -25.16 5.35
CA GLY A 60 -10.73 -26.46 5.70
C GLY A 60 -10.08 -27.04 6.96
N GLU A 61 -9.52 -28.25 6.85
CA GLU A 61 -8.85 -28.93 7.96
C GLU A 61 -7.39 -28.50 8.15
N ARG A 62 -6.82 -27.75 7.20
CA ARG A 62 -5.43 -27.29 7.25
C ARG A 62 -5.23 -26.34 8.45
N PRO A 63 -4.16 -26.50 9.23
CA PRO A 63 -3.81 -25.54 10.28
C PRO A 63 -3.65 -24.12 9.72
N VAL A 64 -4.20 -23.14 10.44
CA VAL A 64 -4.03 -21.72 10.15
C VAL A 64 -3.42 -21.03 11.36
N GLU A 65 -2.12 -20.75 11.30
CA GLU A 65 -1.42 -19.93 12.29
C GLU A 65 -1.61 -18.45 11.93
N HIS A 66 -2.07 -17.65 12.90
CA HIS A 66 -2.14 -16.20 12.75
C HIS A 66 -1.03 -15.55 13.57
N VAL A 67 -0.06 -14.95 12.89
CA VAL A 67 1.04 -14.23 13.52
C VAL A 67 0.78 -12.73 13.41
N THR A 68 0.76 -12.05 14.54
CA THR A 68 0.76 -10.58 14.57
C THR A 68 2.17 -10.08 14.83
N SER A 69 2.68 -9.22 13.96
CA SER A 69 3.98 -8.59 14.19
C SER A 69 3.84 -7.44 15.19
N ASP A 70 4.32 -7.64 16.42
CA ASP A 70 4.36 -6.64 17.48
C ASP A 70 5.37 -5.51 17.25
N VAL A 71 6.11 -5.54 16.14
CA VAL A 71 7.04 -4.46 15.77
C VAL A 71 6.30 -3.11 15.70
N ALA A 72 4.99 -3.13 15.42
CA ALA A 72 4.09 -1.97 15.40
C ALA A 72 3.35 -1.68 16.73
N THR A 73 3.36 -2.58 17.71
CA THR A 73 2.59 -2.44 18.98
C THR A 73 3.23 -1.45 19.96
N ARG A 74 4.44 -0.97 19.69
CA ARG A 74 5.02 0.17 20.42
C ARG A 74 4.38 1.49 19.94
N THR A 75 3.19 1.77 20.46
CA THR A 75 2.57 3.11 20.64
C THR A 75 2.77 4.14 19.52
N GLY A 76 1.69 4.49 18.79
CA GLY A 76 1.52 5.84 18.23
C GLY A 76 2.10 6.13 16.84
N ALA A 77 2.32 5.12 15.99
CA ALA A 77 2.78 5.38 14.63
C ALA A 77 1.65 5.96 13.74
N GLU A 78 1.83 7.16 13.19
CA GLU A 78 0.93 7.72 12.16
C GLU A 78 1.03 6.85 10.91
N ASN A 79 -0.11 6.40 10.37
CA ASN A 79 -0.16 5.66 9.12
C ASN A 79 -0.58 6.61 7.99
N VAL A 80 0.35 6.91 7.08
CA VAL A 80 0.13 7.84 5.98
C VAL A 80 -0.08 7.07 4.68
N LEU A 81 -1.25 7.23 4.06
CA LEU A 81 -1.50 6.73 2.71
C LEU A 81 -0.97 7.74 1.69
N VAL A 82 -0.02 7.35 0.85
CA VAL A 82 0.47 8.15 -0.26
C VAL A 82 -0.12 7.65 -1.57
N LEU A 83 -0.92 8.48 -2.23
CA LEU A 83 -1.50 8.19 -3.52
C LEU A 83 -0.72 8.92 -4.62
N ALA A 84 0.11 8.17 -5.36
CA ALA A 84 0.98 8.72 -6.39
C ALA A 84 1.31 7.63 -7.43
N ASN A 85 1.31 7.96 -8.72
CA ASN A 85 1.81 7.05 -9.76
C ASN A 85 2.98 7.67 -10.52
N GLU A 86 2.73 8.51 -11.52
CA GLU A 86 3.82 9.11 -12.31
C GLU A 86 4.68 10.08 -11.49
N THR A 87 4.14 10.63 -10.41
CA THR A 87 4.82 11.55 -9.49
C THR A 87 5.53 10.84 -8.34
N VAL A 88 5.50 9.51 -8.25
CA VAL A 88 6.04 8.75 -7.11
C VAL A 88 7.56 8.94 -6.90
N LEU A 89 8.27 9.31 -7.96
CA LEU A 89 9.71 9.67 -7.93
C LEU A 89 9.96 11.18 -7.93
N GLY A 90 8.91 11.98 -7.79
CA GLY A 90 9.00 13.44 -7.75
C GLY A 90 9.61 13.92 -6.45
N GLU A 91 10.64 14.77 -6.54
CA GLU A 91 11.34 15.27 -5.35
C GLU A 91 10.40 15.97 -4.35
N PRO A 92 9.41 16.81 -4.76
CA PRO A 92 8.50 17.42 -3.80
C PRO A 92 7.70 16.41 -2.96
N LEU A 93 7.33 15.27 -3.55
CA LEU A 93 6.64 14.20 -2.82
C LEU A 93 7.60 13.50 -1.86
N LEU A 94 8.80 13.15 -2.32
CA LEU A 94 9.81 12.49 -1.48
C LEU A 94 10.24 13.39 -0.32
N ASP A 95 10.45 14.69 -0.56
CA ASP A 95 10.75 15.68 0.48
C ASP A 95 9.63 15.78 1.50
N ARG A 96 8.37 15.72 1.05
CA ARG A 96 7.24 15.74 1.97
C ARG A 96 7.16 14.49 2.84
N ILE A 97 7.44 13.32 2.28
CA ILE A 97 7.55 12.06 3.03
C ILE A 97 8.69 12.16 4.07
N ARG A 98 9.87 12.66 3.68
CA ARG A 98 11.01 12.89 4.58
C ARG A 98 10.69 13.87 5.69
N GLU A 99 9.96 14.93 5.39
CA GLU A 99 9.54 15.92 6.37
C GLU A 99 8.63 15.28 7.43
N LYS A 100 7.60 14.55 7.01
CA LYS A 100 6.72 13.79 7.92
C LYS A 100 7.51 12.77 8.76
N ALA A 101 8.46 12.06 8.13
CA ALA A 101 9.35 11.11 8.81
C ALA A 101 10.22 11.76 9.90
N ARG A 102 10.59 13.03 9.75
CA ARG A 102 11.36 13.77 10.76
C ARG A 102 10.50 14.38 11.86
N GLN A 103 9.23 14.66 11.59
CA GLN A 103 8.31 15.32 12.53
C GLN A 103 7.68 14.36 13.54
N SER A 104 7.59 13.08 13.19
CA SER A 104 6.94 12.06 14.01
C SER A 104 7.93 10.96 14.37
N ASP A 105 8.07 10.64 15.66
CA ASP A 105 8.98 9.60 16.16
C ASP A 105 8.70 8.21 15.53
N ARG A 106 7.45 7.98 15.09
CA ARG A 106 7.04 6.79 14.35
C ARG A 106 5.98 7.17 13.30
N VAL A 107 6.31 7.03 12.02
CA VAL A 107 5.35 7.16 10.91
C VAL A 107 5.66 6.08 9.89
N SER A 108 4.63 5.46 9.34
CA SER A 108 4.74 4.46 8.29
C SER A 108 3.94 4.90 7.08
N PHE A 109 4.49 4.69 5.88
CA PHE A 109 3.89 5.12 4.63
C PHE A 109 3.43 3.91 3.81
N LEU A 110 2.18 3.94 3.37
CA LEU A 110 1.68 3.03 2.34
C LEU A 110 1.56 3.79 1.02
N ILE A 111 2.42 3.49 0.06
CA ILE A 111 2.40 4.09 -1.28
C ILE A 111 1.52 3.26 -2.21
N VAL A 112 0.41 3.84 -2.66
CA VAL A 112 -0.48 3.23 -3.64
C VAL A 112 -0.30 3.93 -4.98
N CYS A 113 0.06 3.14 -5.99
CA CYS A 113 0.15 3.57 -7.39
C CYS A 113 -1.05 3.05 -8.18
N PRO A 114 -2.08 3.87 -8.47
CA PRO A 114 -3.17 3.46 -9.36
C PRO A 114 -2.62 3.07 -10.73
N GLN A 115 -3.07 1.93 -11.25
CA GLN A 115 -2.68 1.43 -12.57
C GLN A 115 -2.89 2.48 -13.67
N SER A 116 -1.92 2.60 -14.58
CA SER A 116 -2.01 3.52 -15.71
C SER A 116 -2.91 2.99 -16.84
N ASP A 117 -3.05 1.67 -16.98
CA ASP A 117 -3.80 1.02 -18.07
C ASP A 117 -4.61 -0.18 -17.53
N PRO A 118 -5.93 -0.05 -17.33
CA PRO A 118 -6.78 -1.13 -16.81
C PRO A 118 -6.80 -2.40 -17.65
N GLN A 119 -6.39 -2.32 -18.93
CA GLN A 119 -6.51 -3.42 -19.89
C GLN A 119 -5.28 -4.35 -19.89
N ARG A 120 -4.21 -3.97 -19.19
CA ARG A 120 -3.02 -4.81 -19.02
C ARG A 120 -3.07 -5.49 -17.66
N GLY A 121 -2.78 -6.80 -17.62
CA GLY A 121 -2.62 -7.53 -16.36
C GLY A 121 -1.37 -7.12 -15.57
N ASP A 122 -0.30 -6.73 -16.28
CA ASP A 122 0.96 -6.30 -15.68
C ASP A 122 1.22 -4.79 -15.92
N HIS A 123 1.79 -4.12 -14.91
CA HIS A 123 2.11 -2.68 -14.97
C HIS A 123 3.60 -2.43 -14.72
N PRO A 124 4.48 -2.91 -15.62
CA PRO A 124 5.92 -2.95 -15.37
C PRO A 124 6.52 -1.56 -15.13
N ASP A 125 5.94 -0.51 -15.73
CA ASP A 125 6.41 0.86 -15.54
C ASP A 125 6.04 1.42 -14.17
N ALA A 126 4.80 1.21 -13.71
CA ALA A 126 4.35 1.64 -12.38
C ALA A 126 5.12 0.88 -11.29
N GLU A 127 5.28 -0.43 -11.45
CA GLU A 127 6.08 -1.26 -10.54
C GLU A 127 7.55 -0.83 -10.49
N ARG A 128 8.18 -0.54 -11.64
CA ARG A 128 9.56 -0.06 -11.66
C ARG A 128 9.69 1.26 -10.90
N ARG A 129 8.81 2.23 -11.13
CA ARG A 129 8.83 3.52 -10.44
C ARG A 129 8.62 3.36 -8.94
N LEU A 130 7.61 2.57 -8.54
CA LEU A 130 7.34 2.26 -7.14
C LEU A 130 8.53 1.59 -6.46
N ARG A 131 9.12 0.58 -7.09
CA ARG A 131 10.31 -0.12 -6.58
C ARG A 131 11.49 0.84 -6.38
N SER A 132 11.73 1.74 -7.33
CA SER A 132 12.75 2.77 -7.21
C SER A 132 12.48 3.74 -6.06
N ALA A 133 11.23 4.17 -5.87
CA ALA A 133 10.85 5.06 -4.77
C ALA A 133 11.05 4.39 -3.41
N LEU A 134 10.58 3.15 -3.25
CA LEU A 134 10.74 2.35 -2.03
C LEU A 134 12.22 2.09 -1.73
N ALA A 135 13.05 1.84 -2.75
CA ALA A 135 14.48 1.66 -2.55
C ALA A 135 15.16 2.93 -1.99
N ARG A 136 14.77 4.13 -2.49
CA ARG A 136 15.28 5.42 -1.98
C ARG A 136 14.87 5.64 -0.52
N LEU A 137 13.57 5.49 -0.21
CA LEU A 137 13.05 5.68 1.14
C LEU A 137 13.68 4.70 2.14
N ARG A 138 13.86 3.44 1.74
CA ARG A 138 14.51 2.43 2.58
C ARG A 138 15.98 2.76 2.86
N ALA A 139 16.70 3.31 1.90
CA ALA A 139 18.10 3.73 2.09
C ALA A 139 18.22 4.89 3.10
N GLU A 140 17.14 5.63 3.31
CA GLU A 140 17.00 6.71 4.30
C GLU A 140 16.38 6.23 5.62
N GLU A 141 16.23 4.91 5.82
CA GLU A 141 15.60 4.28 6.99
C GLU A 141 14.13 4.70 7.23
N ILE A 142 13.45 5.14 6.17
CA ILE A 142 12.02 5.48 6.22
C ILE A 142 11.17 4.23 6.04
N ASP A 143 10.24 4.00 6.96
CA ASP A 143 9.31 2.87 6.94
C ASP A 143 8.22 3.09 5.87
N ALA A 144 8.44 2.53 4.68
CA ALA A 144 7.55 2.64 3.54
C ALA A 144 7.30 1.29 2.86
N HIS A 145 6.02 1.03 2.59
CA HIS A 145 5.52 -0.07 1.80
C HIS A 145 4.80 0.48 0.56
N GLY A 146 4.53 -0.37 -0.43
CA GLY A 146 3.69 0.07 -1.52
C GLY A 146 3.21 -1.03 -2.45
N GLN A 147 2.20 -0.67 -3.22
CA GLN A 147 1.49 -1.56 -4.14
C GLN A 147 0.99 -0.81 -5.38
N VAL A 148 0.93 -1.53 -6.50
CA VAL A 148 0.15 -1.10 -7.66
C VAL A 148 -1.29 -1.57 -7.42
N ALA A 149 -2.25 -0.67 -7.58
CA ALA A 149 -3.65 -0.93 -7.22
C ALA A 149 -4.61 -0.48 -8.32
N HIS A 150 -5.92 -0.62 -8.06
CA HIS A 150 -6.99 -0.28 -8.98
C HIS A 150 -6.73 1.00 -9.81
N PRO A 151 -7.06 1.02 -11.13
CA PRO A 151 -6.73 2.15 -12.01
C PRO A 151 -7.48 3.44 -11.65
N ASP A 152 -8.69 3.32 -11.10
CA ASP A 152 -9.37 4.48 -10.52
C ASP A 152 -8.72 4.83 -9.15
N PRO A 153 -8.17 6.05 -9.01
CA PRO A 153 -7.43 6.48 -7.81
C PRO A 153 -8.29 6.55 -6.55
N PHE A 154 -9.57 6.90 -6.71
CA PHE A 154 -10.49 6.99 -5.58
C PHE A 154 -10.78 5.58 -5.05
N THR A 155 -11.12 4.64 -5.95
CA THR A 155 -11.30 3.23 -5.58
C THR A 155 -10.04 2.66 -4.92
N ALA A 156 -8.85 2.90 -5.49
CA ALA A 156 -7.58 2.44 -4.93
C ALA A 156 -7.34 2.94 -3.50
N ALA A 157 -7.59 4.24 -3.26
CA ALA A 157 -7.46 4.81 -1.93
C ALA A 157 -8.51 4.25 -0.94
N MET A 158 -9.76 4.09 -1.37
CA MET A 158 -10.81 3.52 -0.52
C MET A 158 -10.56 2.05 -0.17
N HIS A 159 -9.94 1.26 -1.05
CA HIS A 159 -9.50 -0.10 -0.71
C HIS A 159 -8.42 -0.04 0.38
N ALA A 160 -7.38 0.78 0.20
CA ALA A 160 -6.33 0.94 1.20
C ALA A 160 -6.87 1.40 2.58
N VAL A 161 -7.79 2.37 2.61
CA VAL A 161 -8.44 2.85 3.85
C VAL A 161 -9.31 1.77 4.51
N ARG A 162 -9.91 0.86 3.73
CA ARG A 162 -10.69 -0.27 4.27
C ARG A 162 -9.80 -1.36 4.84
N ASP A 163 -8.64 -1.57 4.24
CA ASP A 163 -7.74 -2.68 4.54
C ASP A 163 -6.74 -2.34 5.66
N GLU A 164 -6.39 -1.07 5.80
CA GLU A 164 -5.44 -0.56 6.78
C GLU A 164 -6.00 0.67 7.50
N ARG A 165 -5.58 0.87 8.75
CA ARG A 165 -5.81 2.16 9.43
C ARG A 165 -4.99 3.22 8.71
N VAL A 166 -5.66 4.26 8.25
CA VAL A 166 -5.04 5.46 7.66
C VAL A 166 -5.36 6.63 8.56
N ASP A 167 -4.34 7.42 8.91
CA ASP A 167 -4.46 8.61 9.75
C ASP A 167 -4.42 9.90 8.94
N SER A 168 -3.71 9.89 7.82
CA SER A 168 -3.68 10.99 6.86
C SER A 168 -3.40 10.47 5.46
N ILE A 169 -3.81 11.24 4.45
CA ILE A 169 -3.62 10.93 3.04
C ILE A 169 -2.78 12.02 2.40
N VAL A 170 -1.77 11.64 1.63
CA VAL A 170 -1.03 12.53 0.74
C VAL A 170 -1.36 12.15 -0.70
N VAL A 171 -1.99 13.06 -1.44
CA VAL A 171 -2.25 12.90 -2.88
C VAL A 171 -1.20 13.66 -3.65
N SER A 172 -0.50 13.00 -4.56
CA SER A 172 0.48 13.66 -5.43
C SER A 172 -0.01 13.69 -6.88
N THR A 173 0.05 14.87 -7.49
CA THR A 173 -0.34 15.06 -8.90
C THR A 173 0.61 16.00 -9.64
N PHE A 174 0.56 15.96 -10.97
CA PHE A 174 1.07 17.06 -11.80
C PHE A 174 0.15 18.29 -11.70
N PRO A 175 0.62 19.50 -12.09
CA PRO A 175 -0.20 20.70 -12.10
C PRO A 175 -1.40 20.61 -13.05
N ASP A 176 -2.45 21.36 -12.73
CA ASP A 176 -3.73 21.35 -13.45
C ASP A 176 -3.62 21.77 -14.93
N GLN A 177 -2.57 22.53 -15.28
CA GLN A 177 -2.27 22.95 -16.66
C GLN A 177 -1.99 21.77 -17.62
N ARG A 178 -1.57 20.61 -17.10
CA ARG A 178 -1.49 19.35 -17.86
C ARG A 178 -2.73 18.48 -17.79
N GLY A 179 -3.74 18.88 -17.01
CA GLY A 179 -4.99 18.16 -16.94
C GLY A 179 -4.91 16.87 -16.15
N SER A 180 -4.40 16.92 -14.91
CA SER A 180 -4.52 15.78 -14.01
C SER A 180 -5.99 15.37 -13.94
N SER A 181 -6.31 14.21 -14.51
CA SER A 181 -7.69 13.69 -14.57
C SER A 181 -8.28 13.52 -13.17
N TRP A 182 -7.43 13.42 -12.15
CA TRP A 182 -7.78 13.28 -10.75
C TRP A 182 -8.32 14.60 -10.17
N LEU A 183 -7.66 15.72 -10.46
CA LEU A 183 -8.10 17.05 -10.03
C LEU A 183 -9.42 17.45 -10.69
N ARG A 184 -9.56 17.16 -12.00
CA ARG A 184 -10.83 17.41 -12.72
C ARG A 184 -12.03 16.63 -12.16
N ARG A 185 -11.77 15.49 -11.50
CA ARG A 185 -12.79 14.64 -10.87
C ARG A 185 -12.91 14.89 -9.37
N ASP A 186 -12.34 15.99 -8.88
CA ASP A 186 -12.41 16.44 -7.50
C ASP A 186 -11.96 15.37 -6.49
N LEU A 187 -10.91 14.63 -6.84
CA LEU A 187 -10.43 13.49 -6.05
C LEU A 187 -10.15 13.87 -4.59
N ILE A 188 -9.54 15.03 -4.36
CA ILE A 188 -9.11 15.47 -3.03
C ILE A 188 -10.33 15.68 -2.12
N SER A 189 -11.31 16.47 -2.56
CA SER A 189 -12.52 16.76 -1.79
C SER A 189 -13.33 15.49 -1.53
N ARG A 190 -13.41 14.60 -2.52
CA ARG A 190 -14.08 13.29 -2.37
C ARG A 190 -13.40 12.41 -1.34
N LEU A 191 -12.07 12.30 -1.37
CA LEU A 191 -11.32 11.54 -0.36
C LEU A 191 -11.53 12.13 1.03
N GLN A 192 -11.46 13.45 1.17
CA GLN A 192 -11.65 14.12 2.46
C GLN A 192 -13.06 13.86 3.03
N SER A 193 -14.10 13.94 2.20
CA SER A 193 -15.48 13.69 2.59
C SER A 193 -15.74 12.24 3.00
N GLU A 194 -15.18 11.27 2.27
CA GLU A 194 -15.52 9.85 2.44
C GLU A 194 -14.68 9.16 3.51
N THR A 195 -13.45 9.62 3.72
CA THR A 195 -12.52 9.00 4.67
C THR A 195 -12.52 9.64 6.04
N ASN A 196 -12.97 10.90 6.16
CA ASN A 196 -12.88 11.72 7.37
C ASN A 196 -11.46 11.86 7.94
N VAL A 197 -10.42 11.63 7.13
CA VAL A 197 -9.02 11.87 7.52
C VAL A 197 -8.45 13.08 6.78
N PRO A 198 -7.44 13.77 7.34
CA PRO A 198 -6.77 14.88 6.66
C PRO A 198 -6.19 14.44 5.32
N VAL A 199 -6.49 15.19 4.27
CA VAL A 199 -5.93 15.00 2.92
C VAL A 199 -5.04 16.18 2.58
N GLU A 200 -3.78 15.89 2.27
CA GLU A 200 -2.80 16.84 1.80
C GLU A 200 -2.55 16.64 0.30
N HIS A 201 -2.39 17.75 -0.44
CA HIS A 201 -2.09 17.72 -1.86
C HIS A 201 -0.68 18.24 -2.15
N VAL A 202 0.13 17.40 -2.80
CA VAL A 202 1.49 17.75 -3.23
C VAL A 202 1.53 17.82 -4.76
N VAL A 203 1.84 19.01 -5.27
CA VAL A 203 2.03 19.22 -6.71
C VAL A 203 3.50 18.99 -7.07
N VAL A 204 3.74 18.09 -8.02
CA VAL A 204 5.07 17.80 -8.58
C VAL A 204 5.12 18.32 -10.00
N GLN A 205 6.13 19.10 -10.37
CA GLN A 205 6.35 19.49 -11.76
C GLN A 205 6.97 18.31 -12.55
N PRO A 206 6.64 18.13 -13.84
CA PRO A 206 7.21 17.05 -14.65
C PRO A 206 8.74 17.00 -14.64
N GLU A 207 9.39 18.16 -14.62
CA GLU A 207 10.86 18.31 -14.61
C GLU A 207 11.49 17.87 -13.28
N GLN A 208 10.67 17.71 -12.24
CA GLN A 208 11.09 17.27 -10.91
C GLN A 208 11.03 15.75 -10.73
N VAL A 209 10.53 15.01 -11.73
CA VAL A 209 10.55 13.54 -11.73
C VAL A 209 11.86 13.06 -12.34
N LYS A 210 12.82 12.67 -11.49
CA LYS A 210 14.10 12.11 -11.93
C LYS A 210 14.04 10.58 -11.93
N ALA A 211 14.10 9.99 -13.13
CA ALA A 211 14.17 8.55 -13.36
C ALA A 211 15.33 7.90 -12.59
#